data_AF-A0A921KK25-F1
#
_entry.id   AF-A0A921KK25-F1
#
_cell.length_a   1.000
_cell.length_b   1.000
_cell.length_c   1.000
_cell.angle_alpha   90.00
_cell.angle_beta   90.00
_cell.angle_gamma   90.00
#
_symmetry.space_group_name_H-M   'P 1'
#
loop_
_entity.id
_entity.type
_entity.pdbx_description
1 polymer ?
#
loop_
_entity_poly.entity_id
_entity_poly.type
_entity_poly.pdbx_seq_one_letter_code
_entity_poly.pdbx_strand_id
1 'polypeptide(L)'
;MNELISCIKNLPKHLKTALQNIWRNGVMSISSIFAVTITLLLIGVIGILALNVQDMSSSIEEGVRIYVKLERDIDSAREQAIGDEIKNIKGVEKVTFFTKDEELDKLIDKQGED
;
A
#
# COMPACT_ATOMS: atom_id res chain seq x y z
N MET A 1 -25.16 -12.89 38.27
CA MET A 1 -25.21 -13.87 37.16
C MET A 1 -26.60 -14.01 36.55
N ASN A 2 -27.66 -14.23 37.34
CA ASN A 2 -29.02 -14.46 36.81
C ASN A 2 -29.61 -13.26 36.04
N GLU A 3 -29.27 -12.02 36.43
CA GLU A 3 -29.66 -10.79 35.74
C GLU A 3 -29.09 -10.71 34.30
N LEU A 4 -27.80 -11.01 34.12
CA LEU A 4 -27.12 -11.00 32.81
C LEU A 4 -27.68 -12.07 31.87
N ILE A 5 -27.95 -13.26 32.41
CA ILE A 5 -28.55 -14.37 31.64
C ILE A 5 -29.97 -14.00 31.19
N SER A 6 -30.72 -13.29 32.03
CA SER A 6 -32.06 -12.76 31.69
C SER A 6 -31.99 -11.70 30.58
N CYS A 7 -31.03 -10.77 30.65
CA CYS A 7 -30.79 -9.76 29.60
C CYS A 7 -30.46 -10.40 28.25
N ILE A 8 -29.56 -11.40 28.23
CA ILE A 8 -29.20 -12.12 27.00
C ILE A 8 -30.40 -12.89 26.43
N LYS A 9 -31.20 -13.53 27.29
CA LYS A 9 -32.40 -14.27 26.87
C LYS A 9 -33.48 -13.36 26.26
N ASN A 10 -33.53 -12.09 26.68
CA ASN A 10 -34.50 -11.10 26.19
C ASN A 10 -33.99 -10.29 24.97
N LEU A 11 -32.69 -10.30 24.69
CA LEU A 11 -32.07 -9.64 23.53
C LEU A 11 -32.78 -9.88 22.18
N PRO A 12 -33.15 -11.11 21.78
CA PRO A 12 -33.85 -11.35 20.51
C PRO A 12 -35.22 -10.67 20.45
N LYS A 13 -35.91 -10.53 21.59
CA LYS A 13 -37.18 -9.80 21.67
C LYS A 13 -36.98 -8.31 21.43
N HIS A 14 -35.92 -7.73 22.00
CA HIS A 14 -35.57 -6.33 21.78
C HIS A 14 -35.13 -6.05 20.33
N LEU A 15 -34.38 -6.95 19.70
CA LEU A 15 -34.01 -6.85 18.28
C LEU A 15 -35.25 -6.87 17.37
N LYS A 16 -36.20 -7.77 17.63
CA LYS A 16 -37.47 -7.83 16.88
C LYS A 16 -38.25 -6.51 17.00
N THR A 17 -38.35 -5.95 18.19
CA THR A 17 -39.02 -4.67 18.43
C THR A 17 -38.28 -3.51 17.76
N ALA A 18 -36.94 -3.51 17.80
CA ALA A 18 -36.12 -2.50 17.13
C ALA A 18 -36.30 -2.55 15.61
N LEU A 19 -36.31 -3.73 15.00
CA LEU A 19 -36.59 -3.91 13.57
C LEU A 19 -37.99 -3.47 13.19
N GLN A 20 -39.01 -3.79 14.00
CA GLN A 20 -40.37 -3.28 13.78
C GLN A 20 -40.44 -1.75 13.84
N ASN A 21 -39.70 -1.12 14.76
CA ASN A 21 -39.65 0.34 14.87
C ASN A 21 -38.94 0.99 13.69
N ILE A 22 -37.85 0.39 13.19
CA ILE A 22 -37.13 0.84 11.99
C ILE A 22 -38.05 0.74 10.76
N TRP A 23 -38.78 -0.37 10.59
CA TRP A 23 -39.71 -0.54 9.47
C TRP A 23 -40.85 0.48 9.48
N ARG A 24 -41.38 0.79 10.68
CA ARG A 24 -42.45 1.79 10.84
C ARG A 24 -41.97 3.23 10.64
N ASN A 25 -40.70 3.53 10.94
CA ASN A 25 -40.08 4.85 10.77
C ASN A 25 -38.98 4.84 9.69
N GLY A 26 -39.23 4.10 8.60
CA GLY A 26 -38.22 3.81 7.58
C GLY A 26 -37.56 5.04 6.99
N VAL A 27 -38.30 6.14 6.77
CA VAL A 27 -37.77 7.35 6.14
C VAL A 27 -36.62 7.98 6.95
N MET A 28 -36.79 8.11 8.27
CA MET A 28 -35.76 8.68 9.14
C MET A 28 -34.59 7.70 9.33
N SER A 29 -34.88 6.41 9.54
CA SER A 29 -33.84 5.38 9.70
C SER A 29 -32.98 5.23 8.45
N ILE A 30 -33.59 5.21 7.27
CA ILE A 30 -32.89 5.13 5.97
C ILE A 30 -31.96 6.34 5.81
N SER A 31 -32.44 7.54 6.10
CA SER A 31 -31.66 8.77 5.97
C SER A 31 -30.41 8.76 6.88
N SER A 32 -30.56 8.32 8.13
CA SER A 32 -29.43 8.19 9.05
C SER A 32 -28.44 7.11 8.63
N ILE A 33 -28.91 5.98 8.09
CA ILE A 33 -28.05 4.91 7.59
C ILE A 33 -27.22 5.43 6.42
N PHE A 34 -27.85 6.07 5.43
CA PHE A 34 -27.15 6.62 4.28
C PHE A 34 -26.09 7.65 4.66
N ALA A 35 -26.37 8.54 5.61
CA ALA A 35 -25.39 9.52 6.07
C ALA A 35 -24.12 8.83 6.61
N VAL A 36 -24.28 7.78 7.44
CA VAL A 36 -23.15 7.01 7.98
C VAL A 36 -22.47 6.17 6.90
N THR A 37 -23.24 5.60 5.96
CA THR A 37 -22.67 4.83 4.85
C THR A 37 -21.79 5.72 3.96
N ILE A 38 -22.22 6.94 3.64
CA ILE A 38 -21.45 7.87 2.82
C ILE A 38 -20.15 8.27 3.53
N THR A 39 -20.18 8.54 4.83
CA THR A 39 -18.96 8.89 5.57
C THR A 39 -17.98 7.72 5.63
N LEU A 40 -18.46 6.50 5.89
CA LEU A 40 -17.61 5.31 5.86
C LEU A 40 -17.04 5.02 4.47
N LEU A 41 -17.85 5.19 3.42
CA LEU A 41 -17.40 5.01 2.04
C LEU A 41 -16.32 6.04 1.68
N LEU A 42 -16.51 7.30 2.07
CA LEU A 42 -15.53 8.35 1.84
C LEU A 42 -14.21 8.05 2.58
N ILE A 43 -14.27 7.62 3.84
CA ILE A 43 -13.09 7.18 4.61
C ILE A 43 -12.42 5.99 3.91
N GLY A 44 -13.18 5.00 3.44
CA GLY A 44 -12.66 3.83 2.75
C GLY A 44 -11.94 4.19 1.45
N VAL A 45 -12.54 5.05 0.62
CA VAL A 45 -11.93 5.53 -0.64
C VAL A 45 -10.64 6.29 -0.35
N ILE A 46 -10.65 7.21 0.61
CA ILE A 46 -9.43 7.94 1.00
C ILE A 46 -8.35 6.98 1.51
N GLY A 47 -8.72 5.97 2.31
CA GLY A 47 -7.79 4.95 2.79
C GLY A 47 -7.15 4.16 1.66
N ILE A 48 -7.95 3.70 0.69
CA ILE A 48 -7.43 2.98 -0.49
C ILE A 48 -6.51 3.87 -1.32
N LEU A 49 -6.91 5.13 -1.56
CA LEU A 49 -6.09 6.09 -2.29
C LEU A 49 -4.76 6.35 -1.56
N ALA A 50 -4.76 6.50 -0.24
CA ALA A 50 -3.54 6.72 0.53
C ALA A 50 -2.57 5.54 0.41
N LEU A 51 -3.07 4.30 0.50
CA LEU A 51 -2.27 3.10 0.30
C LEU A 51 -1.73 3.03 -1.14
N ASN A 52 -2.56 3.32 -2.14
CA ASN A 52 -2.13 3.28 -3.52
C ASN A 52 -1.08 4.36 -3.86
N VAL A 53 -1.20 5.56 -3.28
CA VAL A 53 -0.19 6.61 -3.45
C VAL A 53 1.14 6.23 -2.80
N GLN A 54 1.13 5.52 -1.66
CA GLN A 54 2.34 5.00 -1.03
C GLN A 54 3.08 4.04 -1.98
N ASP A 55 2.35 3.11 -2.59
CA ASP A 55 2.91 2.15 -3.56
C ASP A 55 3.38 2.85 -4.84
N MET A 56 2.57 3.79 -5.36
CA MET A 56 2.91 4.58 -6.53
C MET A 56 4.17 5.44 -6.30
N SER A 57 4.36 5.99 -5.10
CA SER A 57 5.55 6.76 -4.77
C SER A 57 6.81 5.91 -4.85
N SER A 58 6.75 4.65 -4.40
CA SER A 58 7.86 3.68 -4.52
C SER A 58 8.15 3.34 -5.99
N SER A 59 7.10 3.09 -6.80
CA SER A 59 7.26 2.83 -8.23
C SER A 59 7.78 4.06 -9.01
N ILE A 60 7.46 5.28 -8.59
CA ILE A 60 7.99 6.50 -9.20
C ILE A 60 9.49 6.67 -8.89
N GLU A 61 9.95 6.36 -7.67
CA GLU A 61 11.39 6.32 -7.36
C GLU A 61 12.14 5.33 -8.27
N GLU A 62 11.54 4.18 -8.58
CA GLU A 62 12.11 3.23 -9.52
C GLU A 62 12.25 3.77 -10.94
N GLY A 63 11.39 4.70 -11.35
CA GLY A 63 11.41 5.34 -12.67
C GLY A 63 12.56 6.32 -12.88
N VAL A 64 13.25 6.75 -11.82
CA VAL A 64 14.40 7.67 -11.87
C VAL A 64 15.73 6.92 -11.69
N ARG A 65 15.78 5.62 -12.02
CA ARG A 65 17.02 4.83 -12.00
C ARG A 65 17.71 4.90 -13.36
N ILE A 66 18.97 5.36 -13.37
CA ILE A 66 19.83 5.33 -14.56
C ILE A 66 20.71 4.08 -14.49
N TYR A 67 20.63 3.22 -15.50
CA TYR A 67 21.47 2.03 -15.61
C TYR A 67 22.76 2.36 -16.37
N VAL A 68 23.91 2.15 -15.73
CA VAL A 68 25.23 2.36 -16.33
C VAL A 68 25.94 1.02 -16.44
N LYS A 69 26.29 0.63 -17.67
CA LYS A 69 27.03 -0.60 -17.94
C LYS A 69 28.49 -0.25 -18.18
N LEU A 70 29.37 -0.90 -17.43
CA LEU A 70 30.82 -0.81 -17.61
C LEU A 70 31.30 -1.79 -18.68
N GLU A 71 32.41 -1.46 -19.34
CA GLU A 71 33.07 -2.36 -20.29
C GLU A 71 33.65 -3.59 -19.57
N ARG A 72 33.87 -4.69 -20.32
CA ARG A 72 34.20 -5.99 -19.70
C ARG A 72 35.65 -6.08 -19.20
N ASP A 73 36.52 -5.26 -19.77
CA ASP A 73 37.98 -5.22 -19.66
C ASP A 73 38.47 -3.98 -18.89
N ILE A 74 37.57 -3.28 -18.22
CA ILE A 74 37.91 -2.15 -17.35
C ILE A 74 38.71 -2.62 -16.13
N ASP A 75 39.71 -1.82 -15.74
CA ASP A 75 40.48 -2.08 -14.52
C ASP A 75 39.70 -1.68 -13.25
N SER A 76 39.91 -2.43 -12.17
CA SER A 76 39.27 -2.21 -10.87
C SER A 76 39.46 -0.80 -10.31
N ALA A 77 40.62 -0.16 -10.54
CA ALA A 77 40.84 1.22 -10.10
C ALA A 77 40.01 2.22 -10.93
N ARG A 78 39.77 1.91 -12.20
CA ARG A 78 38.95 2.73 -13.09
C ARG A 78 37.46 2.57 -12.80
N GLU A 79 37.02 1.38 -12.40
CA GLU A 79 35.64 1.13 -11.94
C GLU A 79 35.28 2.03 -10.74
N GLN A 80 36.16 2.09 -9.73
CA GLN A 80 35.95 2.95 -8.55
C GLN A 80 35.94 4.43 -8.93
N ALA A 81 36.88 4.87 -9.77
CA ALA A 81 36.96 6.26 -10.21
C ALA A 81 35.68 6.72 -10.93
N ILE A 82 35.08 5.88 -11.78
CA ILE A 82 33.82 6.18 -12.46
C ILE A 82 32.66 6.26 -11.45
N GLY A 83 32.63 5.36 -10.46
CA GLY A 83 31.63 5.40 -9.39
C GLY A 83 31.65 6.71 -8.60
N ASP A 84 32.85 7.19 -8.26
CA ASP A 84 33.04 8.46 -7.56
C ASP A 84 32.70 9.67 -8.44
N GLU A 85 33.01 9.62 -9.74
CA GLU A 85 32.64 10.66 -10.69
C GLU A 85 31.12 10.80 -10.80
N ILE A 86 30.39 9.69 -10.94
CA ILE A 86 28.93 9.67 -11.00
C ILE A 86 28.31 10.20 -9.70
N LYS A 87 28.88 9.82 -8.55
CA LYS A 87 28.40 10.28 -7.23
C LYS A 87 28.53 11.79 -7.04
N ASN A 88 29.49 12.42 -7.71
CA ASN A 88 29.71 13.86 -7.66
C ASN A 88 28.81 14.66 -8.62
N ILE A 89 28.04 14.00 -9.49
CA ILE A 89 27.10 14.68 -10.38
C ILE A 89 25.95 15.25 -9.56
N LYS A 90 25.68 16.55 -9.75
CA LYS A 90 24.59 17.25 -9.05
C LYS A 90 23.24 16.61 -9.40
N GLY A 91 22.53 16.15 -8.37
CA GLY A 91 21.22 15.48 -8.51
C GLY A 91 21.28 13.96 -8.40
N VAL A 92 22.47 13.37 -8.29
CA VAL A 92 22.62 11.95 -7.95
C VAL A 92 22.54 11.79 -6.43
N GLU A 93 21.50 11.10 -5.96
CA GLU A 93 21.31 10.84 -4.53
C GLU A 93 22.06 9.58 -4.06
N LYS A 94 22.06 8.52 -4.88
CA LYS A 94 22.66 7.23 -4.53
C LYS A 94 23.26 6.56 -5.77
N VAL A 95 24.46 6.00 -5.58
CA VAL A 95 25.12 5.11 -6.55
C VAL A 95 25.24 3.74 -5.90
N THR A 96 24.81 2.69 -6.60
CA THR A 96 24.94 1.30 -6.14
C THR A 96 25.62 0.49 -7.22
N PHE A 97 26.73 -0.15 -6.87
CA PHE A 97 27.45 -1.06 -7.75
C PHE A 97 26.89 -2.47 -7.61
N PHE A 98 26.75 -3.18 -8.74
CA PHE A 98 26.39 -4.59 -8.78
C PHE A 98 27.45 -5.34 -9.57
N THR A 99 27.89 -6.47 -9.03
CA THR A 99 28.77 -7.40 -9.74
C THR A 99 28.01 -8.14 -10.84
N LYS A 100 28.75 -8.78 -11.76
CA LYS A 100 28.16 -9.55 -12.86
C LYS A 100 27.24 -10.67 -12.36
N ASP A 101 27.61 -11.31 -11.25
CA ASP A 101 26.85 -12.43 -10.68
C ASP A 101 25.58 -11.93 -9.98
N GLU A 102 25.68 -10.88 -9.15
CA GLU A 102 24.50 -10.28 -8.49
C GLU A 102 23.47 -9.74 -9.49
N GLU A 103 23.94 -9.18 -10.60
CA GLU A 103 23.07 -8.67 -11.65
C GLU A 103 22.41 -9.81 -12.45
N LEU A 104 23.14 -10.92 -12.65
CA LEU A 104 22.61 -12.12 -13.27
C LEU A 104 21.49 -12.73 -12.42
N ASP A 105 21.69 -12.86 -11.11
CA ASP A 105 20.69 -13.39 -10.18
C ASP A 105 19.41 -12.55 -10.20
N LYS A 106 19.53 -11.22 -10.19
CA LYS A 106 18.36 -10.33 -10.32
C LYS A 106 17.62 -10.46 -11.64
N LEU A 107 18.34 -10.68 -12.74
CA LEU A 107 17.73 -10.90 -14.06
C LEU A 107 16.97 -12.23 -14.07
N ILE A 108 17.52 -13.26 -13.43
CA ILE A 108 16.86 -14.56 -13.28
C ILE A 108 15.59 -14.40 -12.42
N ASP A 109 15.67 -13.74 -11.27
CA ASP A 109 14.52 -13.51 -10.40
C ASP A 109 13.39 -12.76 -11.11
N LYS A 110 13.71 -11.67 -11.84
CA LYS A 110 12.72 -10.90 -12.60
C LYS A 110 12.10 -11.65 -13.78
N GLN A 111 12.80 -12.63 -14.35
CA GLN A 111 12.29 -13.43 -15.47
C GLN A 111 11.65 -14.75 -15.03
N GLY A 112 11.91 -15.20 -13.80
CA GLY A 112 11.40 -16.46 -13.25
C GLY A 112 10.04 -16.36 -12.56
N GLU A 113 9.48 -15.15 -12.42
CA GLU A 113 8.13 -14.91 -11.87
C GLU A 113 7.00 -14.96 -12.93
N ASP A 114 7.27 -15.47 -14.14
CA ASP A 114 6.25 -15.82 -15.16
C ASP A 114 5.91 -17.33 -15.18
#